data_AF-A0A659URS1-F1
#
_entry.id   AF-A0A659URS1-F1
#
_cell.length_a   1.000
_cell.length_b   1.000
_cell.length_c   1.000
_cell.angle_alpha   90.00
_cell.angle_beta   90.00
_cell.angle_gamma   90.00
#
_symmetry.space_group_name_H-M   'P 1'
#
loop_
_entity.id
_entity.type
_entity.pdbx_description
1 polymer ?
#
loop_
_entity_poly.entity_id
_entity_poly.type
_entity_poly.pdbx_seq_one_letter_code
_entity_poly.pdbx_strand_id
1 'polypeptide(L)'
;NLPLFRGREFELEFTTPITVIVGENGTGKSTLLEAIGALAGYDEAGGGKGYRPVDHSSAIDKSGAALADTFRGHWLPKVTAGWFFRAESFYSIARYLDQAALDSGGAPPDFLSWSRGEGFIRFFEERCRRQGIYILDEPESALSPSRQIELLKMLRRMDQSGTAQVIM
;
A
#
# COMPACT_ATOMS: atom_id res chain seq x y z
N ASN A 1 -10.60 15.19 13.09
CA ASN A 1 -9.73 16.13 13.86
C ASN A 1 -8.24 15.79 13.67
N LEU A 2 -7.80 15.58 12.43
CA LEU A 2 -6.38 15.38 12.16
C LEU A 2 -5.67 16.75 12.13
N PRO A 3 -4.51 16.90 12.78
CA PRO A 3 -3.75 18.16 12.79
C PRO A 3 -3.46 18.68 11.37
N LEU A 4 -3.25 17.78 10.42
CA LEU A 4 -2.95 18.08 9.02
C LEU A 4 -4.03 18.91 8.30
N PHE A 5 -5.29 18.82 8.72
CA PHE A 5 -6.43 19.46 8.03
C PHE A 5 -7.01 20.67 8.77
N ARG A 6 -6.34 21.17 9.82
CA ARG A 6 -6.85 22.34 10.55
C ARG A 6 -6.58 23.64 9.77
N GLY A 7 -7.64 24.18 9.14
CA GLY A 7 -7.75 25.60 8.83
C GLY A 7 -7.45 26.08 7.41
N ARG A 8 -7.34 25.19 6.40
CA ARG A 8 -7.13 25.56 4.98
C ARG A 8 -7.78 24.55 4.03
N GLU A 9 -8.02 24.98 2.78
CA GLU A 9 -8.19 24.05 1.66
C GLU A 9 -6.92 23.18 1.56
N PHE A 10 -7.10 21.86 1.53
CA PHE A 10 -6.02 20.89 1.46
C PHE A 10 -6.04 20.25 0.06
N GLU A 11 -4.97 20.45 -0.68
CA GLU A 11 -4.74 19.86 -2.00
C GLU A 11 -3.38 19.17 -1.99
N LEU A 12 -3.33 17.96 -2.56
CA LEU A 12 -2.11 17.18 -2.70
C LEU A 12 -2.02 16.70 -4.14
N GLU A 13 -0.98 17.13 -4.84
CA GLU A 13 -0.70 16.75 -6.22
C GLU A 13 0.53 15.83 -6.26
N PHE A 14 0.40 14.68 -6.91
CA PHE A 14 1.51 13.74 -7.12
C PHE A 14 2.16 14.01 -8.48
N THR A 15 3.25 14.76 -8.47
CA THR A 15 3.98 15.17 -9.69
C THR A 15 5.17 14.27 -10.02
N THR A 16 5.54 13.37 -9.10
CA THR A 16 6.66 12.43 -9.25
C THR A 16 6.20 10.99 -9.02
N PRO A 17 6.83 9.99 -9.69
CA PRO A 17 6.46 8.59 -9.53
C PRO A 17 6.57 8.09 -8.09
N ILE A 18 7.49 8.63 -7.28
CA ILE A 18 7.67 8.28 -5.88
C ILE A 18 7.39 9.52 -5.03
N THR A 19 6.53 9.39 -4.02
CA THR A 19 6.24 10.43 -3.02
C THR A 19 6.39 9.84 -1.64
N VAL A 20 7.13 10.53 -0.77
CA VAL A 20 7.39 10.12 0.62
C VAL A 20 6.81 11.17 1.57
N ILE A 21 5.91 10.76 2.45
CA ILE A 21 5.21 11.57 3.44
C ILE A 21 5.93 11.38 4.77
N VAL A 22 6.50 12.47 5.29
CA VAL A 22 7.27 12.47 6.54
C VAL A 22 6.59 13.34 7.60
N GLY A 23 6.73 12.93 8.86
CA GLY A 23 6.13 13.62 10.00
C GLY A 23 6.21 12.79 11.27
N GLU A 24 5.99 13.42 12.43
CA GLU A 24 6.03 12.75 13.73
C GLU A 24 4.99 11.62 13.85
N ASN A 25 5.18 10.72 14.81
CA ASN A 25 4.20 9.67 15.10
C ASN A 25 2.89 10.29 15.60
N GLY A 26 1.75 9.78 15.12
CA GLY A 26 0.43 10.30 15.46
C GLY A 26 0.00 11.57 14.72
N THR A 27 0.77 12.05 13.73
CA THR A 27 0.40 13.21 12.90
C THR A 27 -0.70 12.92 11.85
N GLY A 28 -1.01 11.64 11.62
CA GLY A 28 -2.05 11.21 10.67
C GLY A 28 -1.55 10.73 9.31
N LYS A 29 -0.24 10.38 9.18
CA LYS A 29 0.33 9.84 7.93
C LYS A 29 -0.40 8.59 7.45
N SER A 30 -0.51 7.58 8.30
CA SER A 30 -1.20 6.33 7.98
C SER A 30 -2.67 6.56 7.65
N THR A 31 -3.36 7.44 8.39
CA THR A 31 -4.76 7.81 8.06
C THR A 31 -4.90 8.50 6.71
N LEU A 32 -3.91 9.31 6.30
CA LEU A 32 -3.88 9.90 4.95
C LEU A 32 -3.63 8.83 3.88
N LEU A 33 -2.69 7.90 4.10
CA LEU A 33 -2.42 6.79 3.19
C LEU A 33 -3.64 5.86 3.04
N GLU A 34 -4.34 5.57 4.15
CA GLU A 34 -5.59 4.81 4.16
C GLU A 34 -6.67 5.50 3.34
N ALA A 35 -6.85 6.82 3.51
CA ALA A 35 -7.82 7.58 2.74
C ALA A 35 -7.48 7.59 1.24
N ILE A 36 -6.21 7.72 0.87
CA ILE A 36 -5.75 7.60 -0.53
C ILE A 36 -6.02 6.18 -1.05
N GLY A 37 -5.76 5.14 -0.25
CA GLY A 37 -6.01 3.76 -0.60
C GLY A 37 -7.49 3.46 -0.83
N ALA A 38 -8.36 3.95 0.04
CA ALA A 38 -9.80 3.85 -0.09
C ALA A 38 -10.29 4.57 -1.37
N LEU A 39 -9.79 5.78 -1.67
CA LEU A 39 -10.11 6.47 -2.92
C LEU A 39 -9.68 5.66 -4.16
N ALA A 40 -8.50 5.02 -4.12
CA ALA A 40 -7.99 4.17 -5.18
C ALA A 40 -8.78 2.84 -5.33
N GLY A 41 -9.68 2.53 -4.40
CA GLY A 41 -10.49 1.32 -4.38
C GLY A 41 -9.79 0.11 -3.77
N TYR A 42 -8.79 0.34 -2.91
CA TYR A 42 -8.16 -0.69 -2.09
C TYR A 42 -8.89 -0.85 -0.75
N ASP A 43 -8.80 -2.04 -0.17
CA ASP A 43 -9.38 -2.34 1.15
C ASP A 43 -8.46 -1.82 2.27
N GLU A 44 -9.03 -1.42 3.41
CA GLU A 44 -8.32 -0.85 4.57
C GLU A 44 -7.30 -1.82 5.18
N ALA A 45 -7.52 -3.14 5.04
CA ALA A 45 -6.60 -4.16 5.50
C ALA A 45 -5.31 -4.28 4.62
N GLY A 46 -5.26 -3.56 3.50
CA GLY A 46 -4.24 -3.72 2.48
C GLY A 46 -4.53 -4.87 1.51
N GLY A 47 -3.96 -4.80 0.31
CA GLY A 47 -4.24 -5.71 -0.80
C GLY A 47 -4.41 -4.99 -2.14
N GLY A 48 -4.56 -5.74 -3.22
CA GLY A 48 -4.96 -5.21 -4.52
C GLY A 48 -6.47 -5.04 -4.62
N LYS A 49 -6.96 -4.39 -5.68
CA LYS A 49 -8.41 -4.24 -5.90
C LYS A 49 -9.11 -5.61 -5.99
N GLY A 50 -10.09 -5.84 -5.10
CA GLY A 50 -10.82 -7.11 -4.98
C GLY A 50 -10.17 -8.16 -4.06
N TYR A 51 -9.01 -7.86 -3.48
CA TYR A 51 -8.37 -8.71 -2.48
C TYR A 51 -8.89 -8.32 -1.10
N ARG A 52 -9.55 -9.26 -0.41
CA ARG A 52 -9.97 -9.12 0.99
C ARG A 52 -9.26 -10.20 1.79
N PRO A 53 -8.05 -9.92 2.32
CA PRO A 53 -7.23 -10.93 2.96
C PRO A 53 -7.91 -11.59 4.16
N VAL A 54 -8.74 -10.83 4.87
CA VAL A 54 -9.58 -11.28 5.98
C VAL A 54 -10.74 -10.29 6.09
N ASP A 55 -11.90 -10.77 6.53
CA ASP A 55 -13.08 -9.99 6.88
C ASP A 55 -12.77 -9.00 8.03
N HIS A 56 -12.09 -7.90 7.70
CA HIS A 56 -11.93 -6.74 8.57
C HIS A 56 -13.16 -5.83 8.52
N SER A 57 -14.35 -6.37 8.21
CA SER A 57 -15.62 -5.68 8.49
C SER A 57 -15.78 -5.31 9.97
N SER A 58 -14.94 -5.89 10.85
CA SER A 58 -14.83 -5.57 12.27
C SER A 58 -13.63 -4.71 12.66
N ALA A 59 -12.81 -4.18 11.74
CA ALA A 59 -11.85 -3.15 12.10
C ALA A 59 -12.61 -1.84 12.39
N ILE A 60 -12.60 -1.42 13.65
CA ILE A 60 -13.35 -0.26 14.16
C ILE A 60 -12.75 1.08 13.69
N ASP A 61 -11.70 1.07 12.87
CA ASP A 61 -10.99 2.28 12.46
C ASP A 61 -11.71 2.99 11.30
N LYS A 62 -12.88 3.55 11.62
CA LYS A 62 -13.72 4.37 10.73
C LYS A 62 -13.04 5.68 10.28
N SER A 63 -11.77 5.92 10.65
CA SER A 63 -11.11 7.20 10.43
C SER A 63 -10.63 7.35 8.98
N GLY A 64 -10.07 6.30 8.37
CA GLY A 64 -9.64 6.27 6.97
C GLY A 64 -10.81 6.39 5.98
N ALA A 65 -11.82 5.51 6.08
CA ALA A 65 -13.02 5.59 5.25
C ALA A 65 -13.77 6.93 5.37
N ALA A 66 -13.95 7.46 6.59
CA ALA A 66 -14.62 8.76 6.76
C ALA A 66 -13.81 9.92 6.15
N LEU A 67 -12.48 9.83 6.16
CA LEU A 67 -11.62 10.82 5.51
C LEU A 67 -11.66 10.66 3.97
N ALA A 68 -11.71 9.44 3.45
CA ALA A 68 -11.85 9.17 2.02
C ALA A 68 -13.15 9.78 1.45
N ASP A 69 -14.27 9.67 2.17
CA ASP A 69 -15.56 10.29 1.80
C ASP A 69 -15.50 11.83 1.72
N THR A 70 -14.53 12.43 2.43
CA THR A 70 -14.31 13.89 2.43
C THR A 70 -13.41 14.33 1.28
N PHE A 71 -12.55 13.45 0.77
CA PHE A 71 -11.65 13.74 -0.32
C PHE A 71 -12.31 13.58 -1.70
N ARG A 72 -11.83 14.38 -2.66
CA ARG A 72 -12.16 14.22 -4.08
C ARG A 72 -10.91 13.89 -4.86
N GLY A 73 -10.77 12.62 -5.22
CA GLY A 73 -9.70 12.16 -6.08
C GLY A 73 -9.93 12.52 -7.55
N HIS A 74 -8.94 13.14 -8.18
CA HIS A 74 -8.91 13.39 -9.61
C HIS A 74 -7.65 12.77 -10.21
N TRP A 75 -7.81 11.75 -11.07
CA TRP A 75 -6.70 11.21 -11.85
C TRP A 75 -7.20 10.59 -13.15
N LEU A 76 -6.44 10.78 -14.22
CA LEU A 76 -6.71 10.27 -15.57
C LEU A 76 -5.41 9.73 -16.18
N PRO A 77 -5.39 8.51 -16.75
CA PRO A 77 -6.47 7.51 -16.72
C PRO A 77 -6.69 6.97 -15.30
N LYS A 78 -7.90 6.47 -15.01
CA LYS A 78 -8.18 5.81 -13.72
C LYS A 78 -7.43 4.49 -13.62
N VAL A 79 -6.21 4.52 -13.12
CA VAL A 79 -5.44 3.32 -12.75
C VAL A 79 -5.94 2.85 -11.40
N THR A 80 -6.44 1.62 -11.34
CA THR A 80 -6.86 0.96 -10.08
C THR A 80 -6.12 -0.36 -9.84
N ALA A 81 -5.13 -0.64 -10.67
CA ALA A 81 -4.20 -1.74 -10.46
C ALA A 81 -3.11 -1.27 -9.49
N GLY A 82 -2.63 -2.16 -8.66
CA GLY A 82 -1.65 -1.85 -7.62
C GLY A 82 -2.09 -2.45 -6.29
N TRP A 83 -1.54 -1.92 -5.21
CA TRP A 83 -1.65 -2.53 -3.90
C TRP A 83 -1.46 -1.51 -2.78
N PHE A 84 -2.15 -1.73 -1.66
CA PHE A 84 -1.85 -1.07 -0.39
C PHE A 84 -1.17 -2.06 0.57
N PHE A 85 0.02 -1.73 1.05
CA PHE A 85 0.79 -2.54 2.00
C PHE A 85 0.96 -1.84 3.32
N ARG A 86 0.72 -2.60 4.39
CA ARG A 86 1.16 -2.26 5.75
C ARG A 86 2.10 -3.36 6.21
N ALA A 87 3.18 -2.99 6.89
CA ALA A 87 4.14 -3.97 7.43
C ALA A 87 3.44 -5.04 8.30
N GLU A 88 2.39 -4.65 9.03
CA GLU A 88 1.62 -5.52 9.90
C GLU A 88 0.63 -6.45 9.17
N SER A 89 0.10 -6.06 8.00
CA SER A 89 -0.90 -6.85 7.27
C SER A 89 -0.30 -7.81 6.23
N PHE A 90 1.01 -7.73 5.98
CA PHE A 90 1.72 -8.55 4.99
C PHE A 90 1.43 -10.06 5.11
N TYR A 91 1.46 -10.60 6.33
CA TYR A 91 1.21 -12.04 6.55
C TYR A 91 -0.21 -12.46 6.15
N SER A 92 -1.21 -11.63 6.45
CA SER A 92 -2.60 -11.90 6.08
C SER A 92 -2.76 -11.90 4.56
N ILE A 93 -2.14 -10.92 3.87
CA ILE A 93 -2.14 -10.84 2.40
C ILE A 93 -1.47 -12.09 1.79
N ALA A 94 -0.31 -12.50 2.30
CA ALA A 94 0.41 -13.66 1.79
C ALA A 94 -0.40 -14.95 1.95
N ARG A 95 -1.00 -15.20 3.13
CA ARG A 95 -1.86 -16.37 3.37
C ARG A 95 -3.07 -16.41 2.43
N TYR A 96 -3.71 -15.26 2.25
CA TYR A 96 -4.83 -15.14 1.33
C TYR A 96 -4.44 -15.53 -0.09
N LEU A 97 -3.26 -15.09 -0.54
CA LEU A 97 -2.77 -15.40 -1.89
C LEU A 97 -2.45 -16.88 -2.07
N ASP A 98 -1.88 -17.52 -1.06
CA ASP A 98 -1.67 -18.97 -1.09
C ASP A 98 -3.00 -19.71 -1.19
N GLN A 99 -4.00 -19.32 -0.38
CA GLN A 99 -5.33 -19.94 -0.42
C GLN A 99 -6.05 -19.71 -1.76
N ALA A 100 -6.03 -18.48 -2.29
CA ALA A 100 -6.66 -18.16 -3.57
C ALA A 100 -6.02 -18.91 -4.74
N ALA A 101 -4.71 -19.16 -4.69
CA ALA A 101 -4.03 -20.01 -5.66
C ALA A 101 -4.50 -21.47 -5.56
N LEU A 102 -4.59 -22.02 -4.34
CA LEU A 102 -5.10 -23.38 -4.12
C LEU A 102 -6.55 -23.54 -4.60
N ASP A 103 -7.43 -22.59 -4.30
CA ASP A 103 -8.84 -22.62 -4.70
C ASP A 103 -9.03 -22.56 -6.22
N SER A 104 -8.09 -21.94 -6.94
CA SER A 104 -8.07 -21.89 -8.41
C SER A 104 -7.27 -23.03 -9.05
N GLY A 105 -6.75 -23.98 -8.26
CA GLY A 105 -5.93 -25.10 -8.73
C GLY A 105 -4.52 -24.72 -9.18
N GLY A 106 -4.05 -23.53 -8.82
CA GLY A 106 -2.70 -23.04 -9.07
C GLY A 106 -1.70 -23.36 -7.96
N ALA A 107 -0.42 -23.13 -8.24
CA ALA A 107 0.63 -23.21 -7.23
C ALA A 107 0.65 -21.93 -6.37
N PRO A 108 0.71 -22.03 -5.03
CA PRO A 108 0.80 -20.88 -4.15
C PRO A 108 2.13 -20.13 -4.38
N PRO A 109 2.14 -18.79 -4.27
CA PRO A 109 3.37 -18.00 -4.37
C PRO A 109 4.35 -18.26 -3.21
N ASP A 110 3.83 -18.70 -2.04
CA ASP A 110 4.63 -19.16 -0.90
C ASP A 110 5.65 -18.11 -0.41
N PHE A 111 5.14 -16.90 -0.12
CA PHE A 111 5.95 -15.84 0.46
C PHE A 111 6.31 -16.12 1.94
N LEU A 112 5.57 -17.02 2.59
CA LEU A 112 5.64 -17.27 4.03
C LEU A 112 6.70 -18.28 4.44
N SER A 113 7.23 -19.08 3.51
CA SER A 113 8.40 -19.93 3.75
C SER A 113 9.72 -19.16 3.87
N TRP A 114 9.71 -17.84 3.66
CA TRP A 114 10.88 -16.97 3.76
C TRP A 114 10.86 -16.15 5.06
N SER A 115 12.00 -15.53 5.41
CA SER A 115 11.99 -14.56 6.51
C SER A 115 11.06 -13.38 6.18
N ARG A 116 10.53 -12.70 7.21
CA ARG A 116 9.56 -11.59 7.05
C ARG A 116 9.99 -10.59 5.96
N GLY A 117 11.23 -10.13 6.03
CA GLY A 117 11.75 -9.13 5.09
C GLY A 117 12.00 -9.71 3.69
N GLU A 118 12.40 -10.98 3.58
CA GLU A 118 12.59 -11.63 2.27
C GLU A 118 11.27 -11.87 1.55
N GLY A 119 10.27 -12.39 2.27
CA GLY A 119 8.92 -12.55 1.74
C GLY A 119 8.37 -11.21 1.23
N PHE A 120 8.57 -10.13 1.99
CA PHE A 120 8.16 -8.78 1.60
C PHE A 120 8.85 -8.31 0.31
N ILE A 121 10.18 -8.45 0.21
CA ILE A 121 10.92 -8.05 -1.00
C ILE A 121 10.49 -8.88 -2.21
N ARG A 122 10.35 -10.20 -2.06
CA ARG A 122 9.87 -11.08 -3.14
C ARG A 122 8.47 -10.70 -3.60
N PHE A 123 7.57 -10.46 -2.65
CA PHE A 123 6.24 -9.98 -2.93
C PHE A 123 6.29 -8.67 -3.74
N PHE A 124 7.03 -7.67 -3.25
CA PHE A 124 7.10 -6.36 -3.88
C PHE A 124 7.69 -6.48 -5.29
N GLU A 125 8.65 -7.39 -5.48
CA GLU A 125 9.27 -7.64 -6.77
C GLU A 125 8.30 -8.30 -7.75
N GLU A 126 7.53 -9.28 -7.31
CA GLU A 126 6.61 -10.01 -8.19
C GLU A 126 5.37 -9.18 -8.53
N ARG A 127 4.84 -8.45 -7.56
CA ARG A 127 3.51 -7.82 -7.65
C ARG A 127 3.54 -6.36 -8.05
N CYS A 128 4.66 -5.68 -7.88
CA CYS A 128 4.77 -4.26 -8.20
C CYS A 128 5.48 -3.96 -9.53
N ARG A 129 5.51 -4.94 -10.45
CA ARG A 129 6.11 -4.80 -11.80
C ARG A 129 5.22 -4.15 -12.84
N ARG A 130 3.92 -4.01 -12.57
CA ARG A 130 2.93 -3.51 -13.55
C ARG A 130 2.65 -2.03 -13.32
N GLN A 131 2.05 -1.38 -14.32
CA GLN A 131 1.52 -0.04 -14.14
C GLN A 131 0.46 -0.03 -13.05
N GLY A 132 0.63 0.83 -12.05
CA GLY A 132 -0.22 0.80 -10.87
C GLY A 132 0.06 1.89 -9.84
N ILE A 133 -0.82 1.99 -8.84
CA ILE A 133 -0.67 2.81 -7.64
C ILE A 133 -0.31 1.91 -6.47
N TYR A 134 0.86 2.11 -5.87
CA TYR A 134 1.37 1.33 -4.75
C TYR A 134 1.45 2.22 -3.52
N ILE A 135 0.76 1.84 -2.46
CA ILE A 135 0.75 2.58 -1.20
C ILE A 135 1.49 1.74 -0.17
N LEU A 136 2.47 2.32 0.52
CA LEU A 136 3.30 1.63 1.50
C LEU A 136 3.23 2.38 2.83
N ASP A 137 2.64 1.77 3.85
CA ASP A 137 2.64 2.32 5.21
C ASP A 137 3.70 1.59 6.05
N GLU A 138 4.68 2.37 6.51
CA GLU A 138 5.84 1.93 7.30
C GLU A 138 6.55 0.66 6.76
N PRO A 139 6.89 0.58 5.46
CA PRO A 139 7.53 -0.62 4.90
C PRO A 139 8.88 -0.95 5.55
N GLU A 140 9.58 0.04 6.10
CA GLU A 140 10.85 -0.11 6.81
C GLU A 140 10.73 -0.95 8.09
N SER A 141 9.56 -0.96 8.74
CA SER A 141 9.31 -1.68 10.00
C SER A 141 9.41 -3.21 9.83
N ALA A 142 9.22 -3.72 8.61
CA ALA A 142 9.36 -5.15 8.30
C ALA A 142 10.76 -5.55 7.81
N LEU A 143 11.68 -4.59 7.60
CA LEU A 143 12.91 -4.79 6.84
C LEU A 143 14.18 -4.54 7.66
N SER A 144 15.16 -5.44 7.51
CA SER A 144 16.53 -5.18 7.97
C SER A 144 17.19 -4.10 7.10
N PRO A 145 18.27 -3.44 7.57
CA PRO A 145 18.92 -2.36 6.81
C PRO A 145 19.29 -2.75 5.36
N SER A 146 19.85 -3.94 5.16
CA SER A 146 20.19 -4.43 3.82
C SER A 146 18.95 -4.57 2.91
N ARG A 147 17.81 -4.98 3.47
CA ARG A 147 16.55 -5.10 2.72
C ARG A 147 15.89 -3.75 2.47
N GLN A 148 16.06 -2.77 3.34
CA GLN A 148 15.66 -1.39 3.06
C GLN A 148 16.43 -0.82 1.86
N ILE A 149 17.73 -1.12 1.74
CA ILE A 149 18.52 -0.76 0.55
C ILE A 149 17.98 -1.46 -0.71
N GLU A 150 17.55 -2.71 -0.62
CA GLU A 150 16.89 -3.41 -1.74
C GLU A 150 15.57 -2.74 -2.15
N LEU A 151 14.72 -2.38 -1.18
CA LEU A 151 13.50 -1.62 -1.46
C LEU A 151 13.81 -0.30 -2.17
N LEU A 152 14.81 0.46 -1.71
CA LEU A 152 15.24 1.70 -2.36
C LEU A 152 15.68 1.48 -3.82
N LYS A 153 16.40 0.39 -4.12
CA LYS A 153 16.75 0.03 -5.51
C LYS A 153 15.52 -0.26 -6.36
N MET A 154 14.48 -0.85 -5.77
CA MET A 154 13.22 -1.13 -6.48
C MET A 154 12.45 0.16 -6.75
N LEU A 155 12.32 1.03 -5.75
CA LEU A 155 11.71 2.36 -5.92
C LEU A 155 12.44 3.17 -6.99
N ARG A 156 13.77 3.11 -7.03
CA ARG A 156 14.56 3.79 -8.08
C ARG A 156 14.28 3.25 -9.48
N ARG A 157 14.05 1.94 -9.64
CA ARG A 157 13.66 1.35 -10.93
C ARG A 157 12.26 1.80 -11.35
N MET A 158 11.32 1.90 -10.40
CA MET A 158 9.96 2.38 -10.65
C MET A 158 9.96 3.85 -11.07
N ASP A 159 10.72 4.68 -10.36
CA ASP A 159 10.97 6.10 -10.67
C ASP A 159 11.45 6.28 -12.12
N GLN A 160 12.47 5.53 -12.52
CA GLN A 160 13.02 5.57 -13.89
C GLN A 160 12.04 5.07 -14.96
N SER A 161 11.15 4.14 -14.62
CA SER A 161 10.18 3.61 -15.57
C SER A 161 9.02 4.56 -15.85
N GLY A 162 8.67 5.45 -14.89
CA GLY A 162 7.49 6.30 -14.96
C GLY A 162 6.16 5.55 -15.04
N THR A 163 6.16 4.23 -14.81
CA THR A 163 4.97 3.39 -15.00
C THR A 163 4.15 3.21 -13.73
N ALA A 164 4.65 3.62 -12.58
CA ALA A 164 4.02 3.41 -11.28
C ALA A 164 3.98 4.69 -10.47
N GLN A 165 2.90 4.89 -9.72
CA GLN A 165 2.84 5.86 -8.63
C GLN A 165 3.06 5.09 -7.32
N VAL A 166 4.05 5.51 -6.54
CA VAL A 166 4.29 5.01 -5.18
C VAL A 166 4.07 6.16 -4.20
N ILE A 167 3.32 5.89 -3.14
CA ILE A 167 3.07 6.82 -2.05
C ILE A 167 3.39 6.08 -0.75
N MET A 168 4.31 6.63 0.03
CA MET A 168 4.75 6.04 1.29
C MET A 168 4.88 7.09 2.39
#